data_AF-A0AA40BVS1-F1
#
_entry.id   AF-A0AA40BVS1-F1
#
_cell.length_a   1.000
_cell.length_b   1.000
_cell.length_c   1.000
_cell.angle_alpha   90.00
_cell.angle_beta   90.00
_cell.angle_gamma   90.00
#
_symmetry.space_group_name_H-M   'P 1'
#
loop_
_entity.id
_entity.type
_entity.pdbx_description
1 polymer ?
#
loop_
_entity_poly.entity_id
_entity_poly.type
_entity_poly.pdbx_seq_one_letter_code
_entity_poly.pdbx_strand_id
1 'polypeptide(L)'
;MKCNVFAILFAALSLTNALAIEEPGMTAVRRETLLLERQNANNGRPVANGACCIAATSKKQDVCAVNGQQGKCVPANTAGCNAALTCIANSKLTCNNRVLENGRPLCRLRQ
;
A
#
# COMPACT_ATOMS: atom_id res chain seq x y z
N MET A 1 20.64 47.22 42.80
CA MET A 1 20.13 46.27 41.77
C MET A 1 19.18 47.06 40.89
N LYS A 2 19.59 47.59 39.73
CA LYS A 2 19.71 46.95 38.39
C LYS A 2 18.38 46.41 37.84
N CYS A 3 17.86 47.19 36.87
CA CYS A 3 16.96 46.93 35.75
C CYS A 3 15.52 46.41 36.02
N ASN A 4 14.52 47.10 35.45
CA ASN A 4 13.86 46.52 34.27
C ASN A 4 13.03 47.53 33.46
N VAL A 5 13.69 48.04 32.41
CA VAL A 5 13.22 48.00 31.02
C VAL A 5 11.71 48.21 30.86
N PHE A 6 11.33 49.48 30.98
CA PHE A 6 10.16 50.05 30.33
C PHE A 6 10.11 49.60 28.86
N ALA A 7 9.00 48.94 28.51
CA ALA A 7 8.21 49.26 27.34
C ALA A 7 8.98 49.51 26.02
N ILE A 8 9.34 48.45 25.30
CA ILE A 8 9.31 48.54 23.83
C ILE A 8 8.67 47.27 23.26
N LEU A 9 7.35 47.39 23.20
CA LEU A 9 6.44 46.76 22.26
C LEU A 9 6.98 46.93 20.82
N PHE A 10 7.76 45.99 20.30
CA PHE A 10 8.04 45.89 18.87
C PHE A 10 7.12 44.83 18.26
N ALA A 11 6.05 45.31 17.65
CA ALA A 11 5.17 44.55 16.80
C ALA A 11 5.81 44.33 15.40
N ALA A 12 5.36 43.24 14.78
CA ALA A 12 5.22 43.02 13.34
C ALA A 12 6.40 42.42 12.54
N LEU A 13 5.97 41.73 11.47
CA LEU A 13 6.67 41.05 10.37
C LEU A 13 7.08 39.59 10.65
N SER A 14 6.58 38.57 9.95
CA SER A 14 5.90 38.52 8.64
C SER A 14 5.03 37.26 8.53
N LEU A 15 3.81 37.41 8.01
CA LEU A 15 3.03 36.31 7.46
C LEU A 15 3.66 35.96 6.11
N THR A 16 4.48 34.90 6.07
CA THR A 16 4.86 34.27 4.82
C THR A 16 3.61 33.64 4.22
N ASN A 17 3.05 34.30 3.20
CA ASN A 17 2.04 33.68 2.35
C ASN A 17 2.71 32.50 1.65
N ALA A 18 2.28 31.28 1.97
CA ALA A 18 2.50 30.13 1.12
C ALA A 18 1.78 30.41 -0.20
N LEU A 19 2.54 30.81 -1.23
CA LEU A 19 2.06 30.78 -2.61
C LEU A 19 1.81 29.31 -2.95
N ALA A 20 0.55 28.88 -2.83
CA ALA A 20 0.07 27.68 -3.47
C ALA A 20 0.13 27.91 -4.98
N ILE A 21 1.28 27.59 -5.57
CA ILE A 21 1.38 27.36 -7.01
C ILE A 21 0.52 26.11 -7.24
N GLU A 22 -0.71 26.29 -7.73
CA GLU A 22 -1.52 25.18 -8.23
C GLU A 22 -0.85 24.68 -9.51
N GLU A 23 0.04 23.70 -9.34
CA GLU A 23 0.75 23.08 -10.44
C GLU A 23 -0.20 22.11 -11.17
N PRO A 24 -0.54 22.35 -12.45
CA PRO A 24 -1.34 21.44 -13.26
C PRO A 24 -0.52 20.16 -13.52
N GLY A 25 -0.56 19.23 -12.56
CA GLY A 25 0.26 18.02 -12.58
C GLY A 25 0.07 17.14 -11.33
N MET A 26 -0.44 17.69 -10.23
CA MET A 26 -0.65 16.96 -8.97
C MET A 26 -1.50 15.69 -9.13
N THR A 27 -2.44 15.65 -10.09
CA THR A 27 -3.23 14.44 -10.40
C THR A 27 -2.44 13.37 -11.14
N ALA A 28 -1.50 13.76 -12.00
CA ALA A 28 -0.63 12.83 -12.72
C ALA A 28 0.41 12.22 -11.75
N VAL A 29 1.04 13.08 -10.94
CA VAL A 29 1.98 12.66 -9.88
C VAL A 29 1.32 11.68 -8.91
N ARG A 30 0.08 11.94 -8.48
CA ARG A 30 -0.65 11.05 -7.56
C ARG A 30 -1.03 9.71 -8.20
N ARG A 31 -1.26 9.65 -9.52
CA ARG A 31 -1.49 8.38 -10.22
C ARG A 31 -0.20 7.59 -10.39
N GLU A 32 0.90 8.27 -10.71
CA GLU A 32 2.21 7.62 -10.83
C GLU A 32 2.69 7.06 -9.50
N THR A 33 2.54 7.78 -8.38
CA THR A 33 2.87 7.24 -7.06
C THR A 33 2.02 6.02 -6.73
N LEU A 34 0.71 6.04 -6.99
CA LEU A 34 -0.16 4.87 -6.80
C LEU A 34 0.24 3.69 -7.69
N LEU A 35 0.73 3.93 -8.91
CA LEU A 35 1.23 2.88 -9.80
C LEU A 35 2.56 2.32 -9.31
N LEU A 36 3.50 3.16 -8.87
CA LEU A 36 4.76 2.73 -8.25
C LEU A 36 4.54 1.97 -6.93
N GLU A 37 3.58 2.40 -6.10
CA GLU A 37 3.19 1.71 -4.87
C GLU A 37 2.58 0.34 -5.18
N ARG A 38 1.75 0.24 -6.24
CA ARG A 38 1.23 -1.06 -6.71
C ARG A 38 2.33 -1.96 -7.27
N GLN A 39 3.29 -1.41 -8.01
CA GLN A 39 4.44 -2.18 -8.54
C GLN A 39 5.35 -2.67 -7.41
N ASN A 40 5.49 -1.90 -6.32
CA ASN A 40 6.22 -2.32 -5.13
C ASN A 40 5.43 -3.23 -4.19
N ALA A 41 4.11 -3.36 -4.37
CA ALA A 41 3.28 -4.18 -3.51
C ALA A 41 3.71 -5.65 -3.49
N ASN A 42 4.38 -6.18 -4.52
CA ASN A 42 4.96 -7.52 -4.52
C ASN A 42 6.47 -7.50 -4.77
N ASN A 43 7.18 -6.49 -4.25
CA ASN A 43 8.64 -6.38 -4.37
C ASN A 43 9.09 -6.36 -5.85
N GLY A 44 8.41 -5.57 -6.67
CA GLY A 44 8.63 -5.43 -8.12
C GLY A 44 7.86 -6.44 -8.98
N ARG A 45 7.20 -7.45 -8.39
CA ARG A 45 6.35 -8.37 -9.15
C ARG A 45 4.98 -7.75 -9.45
N PRO A 46 4.33 -8.13 -10.57
CA PRO A 46 2.97 -7.68 -10.87
C PRO A 46 1.96 -8.13 -9.79
N VAL A 47 0.97 -7.28 -9.54
CA VAL A 47 -0.19 -7.60 -8.71
C VAL A 47 -1.23 -8.28 -9.60
N ALA A 48 -1.50 -9.56 -9.33
CA ALA A 48 -2.50 -10.30 -10.10
C ALA A 48 -3.90 -9.72 -9.90
N ASN A 49 -4.70 -9.69 -10.97
CA ASN A 49 -6.11 -9.32 -10.93
C ASN A 49 -6.96 -10.45 -11.53
N GLY A 50 -7.83 -11.05 -10.72
CA GLY A 50 -8.64 -12.21 -11.08
C GLY A 50 -8.54 -13.32 -10.04
N ALA A 51 -9.20 -14.45 -10.30
CA ALA A 51 -9.25 -15.59 -9.37
C ALA A 51 -7.90 -16.32 -9.24
N CYS A 52 -7.04 -16.23 -10.26
CA CYS A 52 -5.75 -16.90 -10.30
C CYS A 52 -4.60 -15.89 -10.24
N CYS A 53 -3.58 -16.23 -9.46
CA CYS A 53 -2.34 -15.49 -9.46
C CYS A 53 -1.48 -15.84 -10.69
N ILE A 54 -0.48 -15.00 -10.98
CA ILE A 54 0.32 -15.13 -12.19
C ILE A 54 1.26 -16.33 -12.02
N ALA A 55 1.05 -17.37 -12.83
CA ALA A 55 1.86 -18.58 -12.79
C ALA A 55 3.36 -18.28 -12.94
N ALA A 56 4.19 -19.02 -12.22
CA ALA A 56 5.66 -18.87 -12.14
C ALA A 56 6.19 -17.49 -11.66
N THR A 57 5.33 -16.47 -11.53
CA THR A 57 5.70 -15.11 -11.16
C THR A 57 5.26 -14.79 -9.74
N SER A 58 3.97 -14.96 -9.44
CA SER A 58 3.43 -14.67 -8.12
C SER A 58 3.94 -15.67 -7.07
N LYS A 59 4.36 -15.16 -5.92
CA LYS A 59 4.78 -15.94 -4.78
C LYS A 59 3.63 -16.07 -3.77
N LYS A 60 3.74 -17.05 -2.88
CA LYS A 60 2.80 -17.17 -1.76
C LYS A 60 2.83 -15.89 -0.92
N GLN A 61 1.65 -15.44 -0.51
CA GLN A 61 1.39 -14.20 0.24
C GLN A 61 1.54 -12.89 -0.56
N ASP A 62 1.81 -12.95 -1.86
CA ASP A 62 1.74 -11.76 -2.73
C ASP A 62 0.34 -11.15 -2.69
N VAL A 63 0.28 -9.81 -2.74
CA VAL A 63 -0.95 -9.05 -2.92
C VAL A 63 -1.54 -9.40 -4.29
N CYS A 64 -2.85 -9.60 -4.32
CA CYS A 64 -3.63 -9.71 -5.54
C CYS A 64 -4.95 -8.96 -5.37
N ALA A 65 -5.69 -8.80 -6.46
CA ALA A 65 -7.05 -8.28 -6.47
C ALA A 65 -8.00 -9.32 -7.07
N VAL A 66 -9.16 -9.54 -6.45
CA VAL A 66 -10.21 -10.42 -6.97
C VAL A 66 -11.56 -9.76 -6.75
N ASN A 67 -12.37 -9.61 -7.82
CA ASN A 67 -13.68 -8.95 -7.77
C ASN A 67 -13.64 -7.55 -7.12
N GLY A 68 -12.59 -6.77 -7.40
CA GLY A 68 -12.39 -5.43 -6.81
C GLY A 68 -11.93 -5.42 -5.35
N GLN A 69 -11.76 -6.58 -4.72
CA GLN A 69 -11.27 -6.71 -3.34
C GLN A 69 -9.77 -7.04 -3.33
N GLN A 70 -9.06 -6.50 -2.34
CA GLN A 70 -7.68 -6.90 -2.09
C GLN A 70 -7.63 -8.29 -1.45
N GLY A 71 -6.67 -9.10 -1.89
CA GLY A 71 -6.47 -10.46 -1.44
C GLY A 71 -5.00 -10.87 -1.37
N LYS A 72 -4.78 -12.16 -1.15
CA LYS A 72 -3.45 -12.77 -1.23
C LYS A 72 -3.43 -14.02 -2.10
N CYS A 73 -2.30 -14.23 -2.74
CA CYS A 73 -1.96 -15.46 -3.45
C CYS A 73 -1.65 -16.56 -2.45
N VAL A 74 -2.56 -17.53 -2.32
CA VAL A 74 -2.44 -18.66 -1.39
C VAL A 74 -2.67 -20.00 -2.07
N PRO A 75 -2.10 -21.10 -1.56
CA PRO A 75 -2.41 -22.43 -2.05
C PRO A 75 -3.81 -22.85 -1.54
N ALA A 76 -4.84 -22.72 -2.38
CA ALA A 76 -6.22 -23.09 -2.04
C ALA A 76 -6.90 -23.96 -3.12
N ASN A 77 -6.47 -23.88 -4.39
CA ASN A 77 -7.01 -24.62 -5.53
C ASN A 77 -8.54 -24.54 -5.68
N THR A 78 -9.16 -23.43 -5.29
CA THR A 78 -10.63 -23.26 -5.31
C THR A 78 -11.17 -22.72 -6.63
N ALA A 79 -10.29 -22.26 -7.54
CA ALA A 79 -10.68 -21.61 -8.80
C ALA A 79 -10.08 -22.29 -10.05
N GLY A 80 -9.59 -23.53 -9.94
CA GLY A 80 -9.09 -24.28 -11.10
C GLY A 80 -7.84 -23.66 -11.75
N CYS A 81 -6.95 -23.06 -10.96
CA CYS A 81 -5.81 -22.28 -11.47
C CYS A 81 -4.64 -23.11 -12.03
N ASN A 82 -4.85 -24.38 -12.38
CA ASN A 82 -3.88 -25.25 -13.07
C ASN A 82 -2.45 -25.15 -12.50
N ALA A 83 -2.31 -25.46 -11.20
CA ALA A 83 -1.07 -25.36 -10.40
C ALA A 83 -0.59 -23.95 -10.00
N ALA A 84 -1.19 -22.87 -10.51
CA ALA A 84 -0.96 -21.53 -9.99
C ALA A 84 -1.66 -21.32 -8.63
N LEU A 85 -1.17 -20.35 -7.86
CA LEU A 85 -1.80 -19.94 -6.61
C LEU A 85 -3.17 -19.30 -6.89
N THR A 86 -4.08 -19.42 -5.92
CA THR A 86 -5.41 -18.78 -6.01
C THR A 86 -5.36 -17.42 -5.32
N CYS A 87 -5.95 -16.41 -5.95
CA CYS A 87 -6.16 -15.11 -5.32
C CYS A 87 -7.41 -15.17 -4.45
N ILE A 88 -7.23 -15.07 -3.14
CA ILE A 88 -8.33 -15.12 -2.17
C ILE A 88 -8.45 -13.76 -1.49
N ALA A 89 -9.65 -13.20 -1.48
CA ALA A 89 -9.94 -11.94 -0.81
C ALA A 89 -9.55 -12.00 0.68
N ASN A 90 -9.01 -10.90 1.22
CA ASN A 90 -8.59 -10.82 2.62
C ASN A 90 -9.71 -11.19 3.61
N SER A 91 -10.96 -10.91 3.24
CA SER A 91 -12.18 -11.24 3.99
C SER A 91 -12.44 -12.75 4.14
N LYS A 92 -11.71 -13.60 3.41
CA LYS A 92 -11.79 -15.08 3.45
C LYS A 92 -10.49 -15.72 3.95
N LEU A 93 -9.51 -14.94 4.38
CA LEU A 93 -8.22 -15.43 4.87
C LEU A 93 -8.14 -15.41 6.40
N THR A 94 -7.45 -16.39 6.96
CA THR A 94 -6.90 -16.35 8.32
C THR A 94 -5.39 -16.18 8.21
N CYS A 95 -4.83 -15.19 8.90
CA CYS A 95 -3.43 -14.84 8.85
C CYS A 95 -2.76 -15.01 10.22
N ASN A 96 -1.58 -15.63 10.23
CA ASN A 96 -0.73 -15.72 11.39
C ASN A 96 0.42 -14.72 11.25
N ASN A 97 0.38 -13.63 12.03
CA ASN A 97 1.40 -12.57 11.99
C ASN A 97 2.74 -12.99 12.61
N ARG A 98 2.80 -14.12 13.34
CA ARG A 98 4.03 -14.64 13.94
C ARG A 98 4.84 -15.51 12.97
N VAL A 99 4.22 -15.98 11.90
CA VAL A 99 4.86 -16.82 10.89
C VAL A 99 4.90 -16.07 9.57
N LEU A 100 6.10 -15.88 9.03
CA LEU A 100 6.30 -15.20 7.76
C LEU A 100 6.58 -16.20 6.65
N GLU A 101 5.94 -16.01 5.49
CA GLU A 101 6.22 -16.72 4.24
C GLU A 101 6.50 -15.66 3.16
N ASN A 102 7.69 -15.71 2.55
CA ASN A 102 8.18 -14.68 1.63
C ASN A 102 8.14 -13.24 2.21
N GLY A 103 8.47 -13.09 3.50
CA GLY A 103 8.53 -11.80 4.19
C GLY A 103 7.16 -11.24 4.60
N ARG A 104 6.10 -12.06 4.58
CA ARG A 104 4.71 -11.62 4.83
C ARG A 104 3.99 -12.59 5.76
N PRO A 105 3.02 -12.13 6.57
CA PRO A 105 2.21 -13.00 7.39
C PRO A 105 1.64 -14.18 6.60
N LEU A 106 1.82 -15.38 7.13
CA LEU A 106 1.27 -16.60 6.55
C LEU A 106 -0.25 -16.51 6.60
N CYS A 107 -0.88 -16.30 5.45
CA CYS A 107 -2.33 -16.36 5.30
C CYS A 107 -2.73 -17.64 4.57
N ARG A 108 -3.88 -18.20 4.97
CA ARG A 108 -4.52 -19.36 4.35
C ARG A 108 -6.02 -19.12 4.25
N LEU A 109 -6.66 -19.84 3.32
CA LEU A 109 -8.11 -19.84 3.20
C LEU A 109 -8.73 -20.31 4.53
N ARG A 110 -9.73 -19.57 5.01
CA ARG A 110 -10.54 -20.00 6.16
C ARG A 110 -11.26 -21.29 5.81
N GLN A 111 -11.09 -22.29 6.67
CA GLN A 111 -11.94 -23.47 6.71
C GLN A 111 -13.32 -23.07 7.22
#